data_AF-A0A7C7KYS1-F1
#
_entry.id   AF-A0A7C7KYS1-F1
#
_cell.length_a   1.000
_cell.length_b   1.000
_cell.length_c   1.000
_cell.angle_alpha   90.00
_cell.angle_beta   90.00
_cell.angle_gamma   90.00
#
_symmetry.space_group_name_H-M   'P 1'
#
loop_
_entity.id
_entity.type
_entity.pdbx_description
1 polymer ?
#
loop_
_entity_poly.entity_id
_entity_poly.type
_entity_poly.pdbx_seq_one_letter_code
_entity_poly.pdbx_strand_id
1 'polypeptide(L)'
;MSDTNRFTHEQLEAEIDALIEEILEGQPRAAQWREWREALEERLQHLIDMRERGIIEHDDLDEYIRDLEEKVQALREQEIITEFVEQQIRAIIGKVRLEQALGEELEML
;
A
#
# COMPACT_ATOMS: atom_id res chain seq x y z
N MET A 1 -28.31 20.26 -23.91
CA MET A 1 -26.86 20.02 -24.04
C MET A 1 -26.41 19.54 -22.68
N SER A 2 -26.40 18.24 -22.49
CA SER A 2 -25.96 17.63 -21.23
C SER A 2 -24.45 17.51 -21.35
N ASP A 3 -23.72 18.38 -20.66
CA ASP A 3 -22.27 18.25 -20.50
C ASP A 3 -22.03 16.95 -19.74
N THR A 4 -21.76 15.90 -20.50
CA THR A 4 -21.46 14.56 -20.03
C THR A 4 -20.21 14.64 -19.18
N ASN A 5 -20.35 14.47 -17.87
CA ASN A 5 -19.24 14.45 -16.93
C ASN A 5 -18.47 13.11 -17.06
N ARG A 6 -17.94 12.83 -18.25
CA ARG A 6 -17.06 11.69 -18.51
C ARG A 6 -15.66 12.09 -18.05
N PHE A 7 -15.35 11.76 -16.80
CA PHE A 7 -13.96 11.78 -16.35
C PHE A 7 -13.12 10.89 -17.26
N THR A 8 -12.00 11.42 -17.73
CA THR A 8 -10.95 10.60 -18.35
C THR A 8 -10.43 9.58 -17.31
N HIS A 9 -9.85 8.49 -17.79
CA HIS A 9 -9.23 7.50 -16.89
C HIS A 9 -8.18 8.15 -15.98
N GLU A 10 -7.38 9.08 -16.51
CA GLU A 10 -6.36 9.81 -15.77
C GLU A 10 -6.95 10.71 -14.66
N GLN A 11 -8.05 11.41 -14.94
CA GLN A 11 -8.72 12.22 -13.91
C GLN A 11 -9.33 11.35 -12.81
N LEU A 12 -9.84 10.17 -13.16
CA LEU A 12 -10.35 9.22 -12.17
C LEU A 12 -9.25 8.72 -11.25
N GLU A 13 -8.12 8.28 -11.81
CA GLU A 13 -6.99 7.81 -10.99
C GLU A 13 -6.52 8.93 -10.05
N ALA A 14 -6.47 10.18 -10.53
CA ALA A 14 -6.13 11.33 -9.69
C ALA A 14 -7.15 11.56 -8.54
N GLU A 15 -8.45 11.39 -8.78
CA GLU A 15 -9.48 11.48 -7.73
C GLU A 15 -9.39 10.34 -6.72
N ILE A 16 -9.15 9.11 -7.18
CA ILE A 16 -8.90 7.95 -6.33
C ILE A 16 -7.68 8.22 -5.46
N ASP A 17 -6.59 8.69 -6.04
CA ASP A 17 -5.37 8.99 -5.31
C ASP A 17 -5.57 10.10 -4.29
N ALA A 18 -6.33 11.15 -4.62
CA ALA A 18 -6.67 12.21 -3.68
C ALA A 18 -7.51 11.68 -2.51
N LEU A 19 -8.50 10.82 -2.78
CA LEU A 19 -9.33 10.22 -1.73
C LEU A 19 -8.54 9.27 -0.83
N ILE A 20 -7.65 8.46 -1.40
CA ILE A 20 -6.76 7.62 -0.60
C ILE A 20 -5.88 8.50 0.29
N GLU A 21 -5.36 9.62 -0.23
CA GLU A 21 -4.54 10.54 0.57
C GLU A 21 -5.31 11.13 1.75
N GLU A 22 -6.56 11.54 1.50
CA GLU A 22 -7.45 12.05 2.54
C GLU A 22 -7.72 11.00 3.63
N ILE A 23 -7.98 9.75 3.24
CA ILE A 23 -8.27 8.65 4.18
C ILE A 23 -7.04 8.23 4.97
N LEU A 24 -5.85 8.24 4.34
CA LEU A 24 -4.61 7.90 5.01
C LEU A 24 -4.10 9.01 5.92
N GLU A 25 -4.63 10.23 5.82
CA GLU A 25 -4.27 11.36 6.70
C GLU A 25 -2.74 11.60 6.78
N GLY A 26 -2.04 11.47 5.64
CA GLY A 26 -0.59 11.60 5.55
C GLY A 26 0.21 10.39 6.03
N GLN A 27 -0.45 9.26 6.31
CA GLN A 27 0.24 7.97 6.48
C GLN A 27 0.78 7.47 5.13
N PRO A 28 1.89 6.69 5.15
CA PRO A 28 2.45 6.11 3.94
C PRO A 28 1.47 5.22 3.17
N ARG A 29 1.64 5.19 1.85
CA ARG A 29 0.96 4.25 0.96
C ARG A 29 1.48 2.83 1.17
N ALA A 30 0.68 1.83 0.77
CA ALA A 30 1.09 0.43 0.84
C ALA A 30 2.44 0.17 0.14
N ALA A 31 2.65 0.79 -1.02
CA ALA A 31 3.90 0.68 -1.76
C ALA A 31 5.11 1.21 -0.98
N GLN A 32 4.93 2.26 -0.17
CA GLN A 32 6.00 2.84 0.63
C GLN A 32 6.31 1.98 1.86
N TRP A 33 5.27 1.43 2.51
CA TRP A 33 5.47 0.43 3.57
C TRP A 33 6.26 -0.79 3.07
N ARG A 34 5.94 -1.26 1.86
CA ARG A 34 6.66 -2.35 1.19
C ARG A 34 8.13 -2.02 0.98
N GLU A 35 8.43 -0.84 0.43
CA GLU A 35 9.82 -0.39 0.20
C GLU A 35 10.63 -0.40 1.50
N TRP A 36 10.09 0.13 2.58
CA TRP A 36 10.77 0.13 3.87
C TRP A 36 10.92 -1.28 4.45
N ARG A 37 9.91 -2.13 4.31
CA ARG A 37 9.97 -3.54 4.73
C ARG A 37 11.09 -4.27 3.98
N GLU A 38 11.13 -4.16 2.66
CA GLU A 38 12.13 -4.83 1.82
C GLU A 38 13.56 -4.40 2.15
N ALA A 39 13.77 -3.09 2.39
CA ALA A 39 15.07 -2.58 2.82
C ALA A 39 15.51 -3.15 4.19
N LEU A 40 14.58 -3.28 5.15
CA LEU A 40 14.88 -3.91 6.44
C LEU A 40 15.11 -5.42 6.31
N GLU A 41 14.35 -6.11 5.45
CA GLU A 41 14.55 -7.53 5.16
C GLU A 41 15.92 -7.81 4.55
N GLU A 42 16.38 -6.97 3.63
CA GLU A 42 17.73 -7.08 3.06
C GLU A 42 18.81 -6.91 4.14
N ARG A 43 18.67 -5.92 5.03
CA ARG A 43 19.60 -5.73 6.14
C ARG A 43 19.57 -6.89 7.12
N LEU A 44 18.38 -7.40 7.44
CA LEU A 44 18.20 -8.55 8.31
C LEU A 44 18.88 -9.79 7.72
N GLN A 45 18.66 -10.07 6.44
CA GLN A 45 19.29 -11.21 5.75
C GLN A 45 20.82 -11.09 5.78
N HIS A 46 21.36 -9.90 5.53
CA HIS A 46 22.80 -9.67 5.63
C HIS A 46 23.36 -10.00 7.02
N LEU A 47 22.66 -9.63 8.10
CA LEU A 47 23.09 -9.90 9.47
C LEU A 47 22.99 -11.39 9.82
N ILE A 48 21.95 -12.07 9.35
CA ILE A 48 21.79 -13.52 9.49
C ILE A 48 22.97 -14.23 8.80
N ASP A 49 23.30 -13.85 7.56
CA ASP A 49 24.42 -14.41 6.80
C ASP A 49 25.77 -14.19 7.52
N MET A 50 25.98 -13.01 8.13
CA MET A 50 27.18 -12.72 8.91
C MET A 50 27.28 -13.61 10.16
N ARG A 51 26.17 -13.76 10.89
CA ARG A 51 26.08 -14.64 12.05
C ARG A 51 26.41 -16.08 11.68
N GLU A 52 25.84 -16.59 10.58
CA GLU A 52 26.10 -17.95 10.09
C GLU A 52 27.57 -18.18 9.70
N ARG A 53 28.25 -17.13 9.25
CA ARG A 53 29.70 -17.14 8.95
C ARG A 53 30.58 -16.92 10.18
N GLY A 54 30.00 -16.71 11.36
CA GLY A 54 30.72 -16.42 12.61
C GLY A 54 31.38 -15.04 12.64
N ILE A 55 30.90 -14.10 11.81
CA ILE A 55 31.39 -12.73 11.78
C ILE A 55 30.59 -11.90 12.79
N ILE A 56 31.26 -11.47 13.86
CA ILE A 56 30.65 -10.66 14.92
C ILE A 56 30.90 -9.18 14.60
N GLU A 57 29.88 -8.51 14.07
CA GLU A 57 29.89 -7.05 13.83
C GLU A 57 29.45 -6.25 15.07
N HIS A 58 28.65 -6.89 15.92
CA HIS A 58 28.03 -6.31 17.11
C HIS A 58 28.09 -7.32 18.26
N ASP A 59 28.36 -6.85 19.48
CA ASP A 59 28.41 -7.70 20.68
C ASP A 59 27.05 -8.40 20.95
N ASP A 60 25.94 -7.74 20.56
CA ASP A 60 24.57 -8.22 20.74
C ASP A 60 23.85 -8.49 19.40
N LEU A 61 24.56 -9.10 18.44
CA LEU A 61 24.03 -9.36 17.09
C LEU A 61 22.68 -10.09 17.09
N ASP A 62 22.48 -11.06 17.98
CA ASP A 62 21.22 -11.82 18.08
C ASP A 62 20.05 -10.99 18.63
N GLU A 63 20.32 -10.02 19.51
CA GLU A 63 19.28 -9.08 19.95
C GLU A 63 18.90 -8.14 18.81
N TYR A 64 19.88 -7.63 18.08
CA TYR A 64 19.63 -6.75 16.94
C TYR A 64 18.86 -7.44 15.81
N ILE A 65 19.13 -8.73 15.54
CA ILE A 65 18.36 -9.53 14.58
C ILE A 65 16.90 -9.64 15.03
N ARG A 66 16.64 -9.98 16.29
CA ARG A 66 15.26 -10.09 16.81
C ARG A 66 14.50 -8.77 16.72
N ASP A 67 15.14 -7.66 17.07
CA ASP A 67 14.55 -6.32 16.94
C ASP A 67 14.18 -5.98 15.49
N LEU A 68 15.01 -6.40 14.53
CA LEU A 68 14.72 -6.20 13.11
C LEU A 68 13.60 -7.10 12.62
N GLU A 69 13.54 -8.36 13.06
CA GLU A 69 12.44 -9.28 12.75
C GLU A 69 11.09 -8.70 13.22
N GLU A 70 11.02 -8.16 14.44
CA GLU A 70 9.82 -7.51 14.98
C GLU A 70 9.41 -6.29 14.15
N LYS A 71 10.36 -5.45 13.73
CA LYS A 71 10.09 -4.27 12.89
C LYS A 71 9.61 -4.66 11.49
N VAL A 72 10.24 -5.66 10.87
CA VAL A 72 9.82 -6.21 9.56
C VAL A 72 8.38 -6.71 9.65
N GLN A 73 8.05 -7.44 10.71
CA GLN A 73 6.69 -7.94 10.93
C GLN A 73 5.69 -6.79 11.09
N ALA A 74 6.02 -5.76 11.87
CA ALA A 74 5.17 -4.58 12.04
C ALA A 74 4.94 -3.84 10.71
N LEU A 75 5.99 -3.64 9.90
CA LEU A 75 5.85 -3.00 8.58
C LEU A 75 5.00 -3.84 7.63
N ARG A 76 5.13 -5.16 7.68
CA ARG A 76 4.30 -6.08 6.89
C ARG A 76 2.82 -5.97 7.25
N GLU A 77 2.51 -5.86 8.53
CA GLU A 77 1.14 -5.65 8.99
C GLU A 77 0.58 -4.31 8.48
N GLN A 78 1.37 -3.23 8.57
CA GLN A 78 0.97 -1.93 8.03
C GLN A 78 0.79 -1.95 6.51
N GLU A 79 1.68 -2.61 5.77
CA GLU A 79 1.56 -2.81 4.32
C GLU A 79 0.21 -3.47 3.98
N ILE A 80 -0.12 -4.60 4.61
CA ILE A 80 -1.33 -5.38 4.33
C ILE A 80 -2.59 -4.57 4.65
N ILE A 81 -2.62 -3.90 5.81
CA ILE A 81 -3.78 -3.11 6.23
C ILE A 81 -3.98 -1.94 5.25
N THR A 82 -2.91 -1.24 4.91
CA THR A 82 -2.97 -0.10 3.99
C THR A 82 -3.41 -0.56 2.60
N GLU A 83 -2.80 -1.62 2.07
CA GLU A 83 -3.18 -2.19 0.77
C GLU A 83 -4.65 -2.57 0.72
N PHE A 84 -5.17 -3.20 1.79
CA PHE A 84 -6.58 -3.53 1.88
C PHE A 84 -7.46 -2.28 1.81
N VAL A 85 -7.16 -1.22 2.57
CA VAL A 85 -7.91 0.03 2.54
C VAL A 85 -7.89 0.64 1.15
N GLU A 86 -6.72 0.73 0.51
CA GLU A 86 -6.62 1.30 -0.83
C GLU A 86 -7.40 0.47 -1.87
N GLN A 87 -7.41 -0.87 -1.75
CA GLN A 87 -8.19 -1.75 -2.62
C GLN A 87 -9.70 -1.56 -2.41
N GLN A 88 -10.17 -1.38 -1.17
CA GLN A 88 -11.59 -1.12 -0.89
C GLN A 88 -12.05 0.20 -1.52
N ILE A 89 -11.24 1.26 -1.43
CA ILE A 89 -11.54 2.56 -2.04
C ILE A 89 -11.71 2.40 -3.56
N ARG A 90 -10.75 1.74 -4.21
CA ARG A 90 -10.81 1.47 -5.66
C ARG A 90 -12.03 0.63 -6.05
N ALA A 91 -12.37 -0.38 -5.25
CA ALA A 91 -13.53 -1.24 -5.51
C ALA A 91 -14.87 -0.49 -5.37
N ILE A 92 -15.01 0.35 -4.35
CA ILE A 92 -16.23 1.15 -4.13
C ILE A 92 -16.43 2.14 -5.29
N ILE A 93 -15.38 2.87 -5.67
CA ILE A 93 -15.46 3.82 -6.80
C ILE A 93 -15.78 3.08 -8.10
N GLY A 94 -15.16 1.93 -8.34
CA GLY A 94 -15.46 1.09 -9.51
C GLY A 94 -16.93 0.66 -9.54
N LYS A 95 -17.49 0.25 -8.39
CA LYS A 95 -18.90 -0.14 -8.28
C LYS A 95 -19.85 1.03 -8.54
N VAL A 96 -19.62 2.19 -7.92
CA VAL A 96 -20.47 3.38 -8.11
C VAL A 96 -20.52 3.79 -9.58
N ARG A 97 -19.38 3.72 -10.28
CA ARG A 97 -19.34 4.01 -11.73
C ARG A 97 -20.09 3.00 -12.58
N LEU A 98 -19.99 1.71 -12.25
CA LEU A 98 -20.75 0.67 -12.94
C LEU A 98 -22.26 0.95 -12.80
N GLU A 99 -22.72 1.30 -11.59
CA GLU A 99 -24.12 1.63 -11.32
C GLU A 99 -24.59 2.89 -12.08
N GLN A 100 -23.75 3.93 -12.15
CA GLN A 100 -24.05 5.14 -12.94
C GLN A 100 -24.16 4.82 -14.44
N ALA A 101 -23.21 4.09 -15.00
CA ALA A 101 -23.22 3.73 -16.42
C ALA A 101 -24.45 2.90 -16.80
N LEU A 102 -24.86 1.96 -15.95
CA LEU A 102 -26.06 1.13 -16.15
C LEU A 102 -27.36 1.94 -15.99
N GLY A 103 -27.39 2.90 -15.06
CA GLY A 103 -28.53 3.82 -14.89
C GLY A 103 -28.73 4.73 -16.10
N GLU A 104 -27.65 5.28 -16.65
CA GLU A 104 -27.68 6.11 -17.86
C GLU A 104 -28.13 5.34 -19.11
N GLU A 105 -27.74 4.07 -19.25
CA GLU A 105 -28.12 3.21 -20.38
C GLU A 105 -29.63 2.90 -20.39
N LEU A 106 -30.25 2.84 -19.22
CA LEU A 106 -31.70 2.62 -19.06
C LEU A 106 -32.54 3.90 -19.26
N GLU A 107 -31.99 5.09 -19.00
CA GLU A 107 -32.69 6.37 -19.23
C GLU A 107 -32.68 6.82 -20.71
N MET A 108 -31.81 6.24 -21.53
CA MET A 108 -31.73 6.52 -22.97
C MET A 108 -32.60 5.60 -23.85
N LEU A 109 -33.29 4.62 -23.26
CA LEU A 109 -34.22 3.68 -23.92
C LEU A 109 -35.68 4.07 -23.68
#